data_AF-A0A954TTH9-F1
#
_entry.id   AF-A0A954TTH9-F1
#
_cell.length_a   1.000
_cell.length_b   1.000
_cell.length_c   1.000
_cell.angle_alpha   90.00
_cell.angle_beta   90.00
_cell.angle_gamma   90.00
#
_symmetry.space_group_name_H-M   'P 1'
#
loop_
_entity.id
_entity.type
_entity.pdbx_description
1 polymer ?
#
loop_
_entity_poly.entity_id
_entity_poly.type
_entity_poly.pdbx_seq_one_letter_code
_entity_poly.pdbx_strand_id
1 'polypeptide(L)'
;MDTNASATQRVAPTNHNPAYHITVVGCGPKGMYCLDSLARRLEQVSIDRRVAVTIVEPAPQPGAGAVYQSSQPHYLRMNFASKHIDAWTNDERRPLECTSLVKWLEEHHPTHSDPEGFAPRGMVGEYLHDCFVQVCSALDRFATVNVLRQKVTKVKRSGRKWKVSTSHNDWFADDVLLTVGHEAWRAPPTLPLVPERQLIDTVFPTEKRLSTKQIAPKSRVAVRGFGLTWVDTALALTEGRGGTFECHDGDWAYHTSGQEPDKLYPFARTGRPMLAKPIEPRISLPSRLDQVWDEGRRKLMAVQRPINCAAFQEQIEGLLVEVAANALQLANPNADVTQLRGRTLPCPQVEDRLASGTRCSDTTQVRRWLDVWCATVCDAQHAIEAMRHSVNVAYGIEPPGIPWALGETWRQLYPALVNRISHGGLAADAIQDFKSLAAEMERIAFGPPAENLGRILALIDCGIVDLRFIADSSVHHVAGELLISNRCDSKPIDLCINAVI
;
A
#
# COMPACT_ATOMS: atom_id res chain seq x y z
N MET A 1 10.85 -72.03 -24.45
CA MET A 1 11.98 -71.13 -24.14
C MET A 1 12.18 -70.27 -25.37
N ASP A 2 11.29 -69.31 -25.61
CA ASP A 2 11.30 -67.94 -25.04
C ASP A 2 11.94 -67.00 -26.08
N THR A 3 11.43 -65.83 -26.45
CA THR A 3 10.17 -65.11 -26.21
C THR A 3 10.16 -63.99 -27.27
N ASN A 4 8.96 -63.59 -27.68
CA ASN A 4 8.67 -62.38 -28.45
C ASN A 4 9.32 -61.12 -27.86
N ALA A 5 9.84 -60.25 -28.72
CA ALA A 5 9.88 -58.82 -28.46
C ALA A 5 9.61 -58.06 -29.77
N SER A 6 8.32 -57.88 -30.08
CA SER A 6 7.89 -56.92 -31.10
C SER A 6 8.29 -55.53 -30.64
N ALA A 7 9.06 -54.82 -31.45
CA ALA A 7 9.27 -53.39 -31.29
C ALA A 7 7.91 -52.69 -31.45
N THR A 8 7.27 -52.38 -30.34
CA THR A 8 6.14 -51.46 -30.30
C THR A 8 6.67 -50.05 -30.59
N GLN A 9 6.63 -49.69 -31.87
CA GLN A 9 6.62 -48.31 -32.32
C GLN A 9 5.54 -47.58 -31.51
N ARG A 10 5.96 -46.73 -30.56
CA ARG A 10 5.06 -45.80 -29.88
C ARG A 10 4.47 -44.88 -30.94
N VAL A 11 3.26 -45.19 -31.39
CA VAL A 11 2.43 -44.29 -32.18
C VAL A 11 2.27 -43.02 -31.35
N ALA A 12 2.84 -41.91 -31.86
CA ALA A 12 2.65 -40.60 -31.27
C ALA A 12 1.14 -40.31 -31.22
N PRO A 13 0.58 -39.88 -30.08
CA PRO A 13 -0.82 -39.51 -30.03
C PRO A 13 -1.03 -38.29 -30.93
N THR A 14 -1.69 -38.51 -32.06
CA THR A 14 -2.23 -37.46 -32.95
C THR A 14 -3.38 -36.76 -32.22
N ASN A 15 -3.07 -35.88 -31.28
CA ASN A 15 -4.08 -35.12 -30.55
C ASN A 15 -4.44 -33.85 -31.35
N HIS A 16 -5.51 -33.94 -32.13
CA HIS A 16 -6.16 -32.82 -32.83
C HIS A 16 -6.93 -31.86 -31.91
N ASN A 17 -6.77 -31.95 -30.59
CA ASN A 17 -7.40 -31.02 -29.66
C ASN A 17 -6.46 -29.81 -29.42
N PRO A 18 -6.77 -28.60 -29.91
CA PRO A 18 -5.92 -27.44 -29.70
C PRO A 18 -5.74 -27.19 -28.19
N ALA A 19 -4.54 -26.78 -27.77
CA ALA A 19 -4.26 -26.46 -26.37
C ALA A 19 -5.29 -25.47 -25.79
N TYR A 20 -5.64 -25.63 -24.51
CA TYR A 20 -6.41 -24.65 -23.78
C TYR A 20 -5.52 -23.43 -23.51
N HIS A 21 -5.84 -22.29 -24.11
CA HIS A 21 -4.97 -21.12 -24.07
C HIS A 21 -5.43 -20.12 -23.01
N ILE A 22 -4.58 -19.86 -22.01
CA ILE A 22 -4.77 -18.83 -20.99
C ILE A 22 -3.83 -17.68 -21.31
N THR A 23 -4.33 -16.45 -21.30
CA THR A 23 -3.48 -15.24 -21.35
C THR A 23 -3.50 -14.50 -20.02
N VAL A 24 -2.31 -14.23 -19.47
CA VAL A 24 -2.14 -13.44 -18.24
C VAL A 24 -1.66 -12.04 -18.63
N VAL A 25 -2.47 -11.02 -18.35
CA VAL A 25 -2.20 -9.62 -18.70
C VAL A 25 -1.73 -8.85 -17.48
N GLY A 26 -0.50 -8.33 -17.55
CA GLY A 26 0.27 -7.92 -16.38
C GLY A 26 0.78 -9.14 -15.63
N CYS A 27 2.02 -9.08 -15.16
CA CYS A 27 2.65 -10.13 -14.38
C CYS A 27 3.58 -9.52 -13.34
N GLY A 28 3.03 -8.63 -12.49
CA GLY A 28 3.62 -8.33 -11.19
C GLY A 28 3.31 -9.43 -10.16
N PRO A 29 3.39 -9.15 -8.84
CA PRO A 29 3.29 -10.18 -7.81
C PRO A 29 1.98 -10.97 -7.87
N LYS A 30 0.85 -10.29 -8.13
CA LYS A 30 -0.47 -10.94 -8.27
C LYS A 30 -0.49 -11.93 -9.45
N GLY A 31 0.09 -11.57 -10.58
CA GLY A 31 0.18 -12.44 -11.75
C GLY A 31 1.03 -13.66 -11.47
N MET A 32 2.19 -13.46 -10.84
CA MET A 32 3.06 -14.55 -10.39
C MET A 32 2.36 -15.50 -9.41
N TYR A 33 1.66 -15.00 -8.38
CA TYR A 33 0.91 -15.84 -7.45
C TYR A 33 -0.20 -16.65 -8.13
N CYS A 34 -0.88 -16.08 -9.14
CA CYS A 34 -1.85 -16.84 -9.93
C CYS A 34 -1.20 -17.94 -10.75
N LEU A 35 -0.03 -17.69 -11.34
CA LEU A 35 0.73 -18.70 -12.09
C LEU A 35 1.24 -19.82 -11.18
N ASP A 36 1.74 -19.47 -9.99
CA ASP A 36 2.16 -20.42 -8.97
C ASP A 36 0.98 -21.32 -8.52
N SER A 37 -0.17 -20.70 -8.21
CA SER A 37 -1.38 -21.44 -7.88
C SER A 37 -1.86 -22.34 -9.02
N LEU A 38 -1.69 -21.92 -10.27
CA LEU A 38 -2.01 -22.74 -11.44
C LEU A 38 -1.06 -23.93 -11.56
N ALA A 39 0.25 -23.72 -11.42
CA ALA A 39 1.26 -24.77 -11.46
C ALA A 39 0.98 -25.86 -10.39
N ARG A 40 0.75 -25.44 -9.14
CA ARG A 40 0.40 -26.33 -8.03
C ARG A 40 -0.90 -27.10 -8.27
N ARG A 41 -1.88 -26.49 -8.94
CA ARG A 41 -3.14 -27.17 -9.26
C ARG A 41 -2.93 -28.20 -10.37
N LEU A 42 -2.20 -27.84 -11.42
CA LEU A 42 -1.91 -28.73 -12.55
C LEU A 42 -1.09 -29.96 -12.14
N GLU A 43 -0.20 -29.84 -11.16
CA GLU A 43 0.53 -30.98 -10.61
C GLU A 43 -0.39 -32.04 -9.96
N GLN A 44 -1.55 -31.62 -9.45
CA GLN A 44 -2.47 -32.48 -8.70
C GLN A 44 -3.57 -33.11 -9.56
N VAL A 45 -3.68 -32.71 -10.83
CA VAL A 45 -4.77 -33.14 -11.70
C VAL A 45 -4.23 -33.75 -12.99
N SER A 46 -4.79 -34.89 -13.38
CA SER A 46 -4.58 -35.41 -14.73
C SER A 46 -5.46 -34.63 -15.69
N ILE A 47 -4.86 -34.02 -16.72
CA ILE A 47 -5.58 -33.30 -17.77
C ILE A 47 -5.39 -33.99 -19.12
N ASP A 48 -6.49 -34.19 -19.84
CA ASP A 48 -6.48 -34.81 -21.18
C ASP A 48 -6.18 -33.78 -22.30
N ARG A 49 -6.06 -32.50 -21.94
CA ARG A 49 -5.84 -31.39 -22.87
C ARG A 49 -4.59 -30.61 -22.49
N ARG A 50 -3.74 -30.31 -23.47
CA ARG A 50 -2.56 -29.45 -23.27
C ARG A 50 -3.00 -28.05 -22.84
N VAL A 51 -2.25 -27.43 -21.93
CA VAL A 51 -2.43 -26.03 -21.54
C VAL A 51 -1.31 -25.19 -22.14
N ALA A 52 -1.67 -24.03 -22.68
CA ALA A 52 -0.72 -23.01 -23.11
C ALA A 52 -0.99 -21.73 -22.31
N VAL A 53 0.07 -21.10 -21.81
CA VAL A 53 -0.01 -19.86 -21.02
C VAL A 53 0.82 -18.79 -21.70
N THR A 54 0.18 -17.70 -22.14
CA THR A 54 0.88 -16.51 -22.62
C THR A 54 0.85 -15.44 -21.55
N ILE A 55 2.01 -15.08 -21.03
CA ILE A 55 2.20 -14.01 -20.05
C ILE A 55 2.55 -12.73 -20.82
N VAL A 56 1.86 -11.63 -20.56
CA VAL A 56 2.11 -10.35 -21.24
C VAL A 56 2.40 -9.27 -20.21
N GLU A 57 3.67 -8.89 -20.09
CA GLU A 57 4.15 -7.92 -19.10
C GLU A 57 5.13 -6.94 -19.77
N PRO A 58 4.84 -5.62 -19.78
CA PRO A 58 5.74 -4.65 -20.39
C PRO A 58 7.04 -4.40 -19.61
N ALA A 59 7.04 -4.60 -18.28
CA ALA A 59 8.21 -4.39 -17.44
C ALA A 59 9.35 -5.38 -17.77
N PRO A 60 10.63 -4.98 -17.57
CA PRO A 60 11.79 -5.86 -17.75
C PRO A 60 11.74 -7.15 -16.94
N GLN A 61 11.20 -7.08 -15.73
CA GLN A 61 11.21 -8.15 -14.75
C GLN A 61 9.77 -8.54 -14.40
N PRO A 62 9.19 -9.52 -15.10
CA PRO A 62 7.97 -10.18 -14.62
C PRO A 62 8.19 -10.78 -13.23
N GLY A 63 7.12 -10.95 -12.46
CA GLY A 63 7.16 -11.17 -11.02
C GLY A 63 7.13 -9.87 -10.25
N ALA A 64 8.04 -8.95 -10.58
CA ALA A 64 8.12 -7.63 -9.93
C ALA A 64 7.13 -6.61 -10.53
N GLY A 65 7.01 -6.59 -11.87
CA GLY A 65 6.21 -5.61 -12.61
C GLY A 65 6.74 -4.17 -12.47
N ALA A 66 5.92 -3.18 -12.87
CA ALA A 66 6.33 -1.77 -12.83
C ALA A 66 6.54 -1.21 -11.41
N VAL A 67 5.77 -1.71 -10.44
CA VAL A 67 5.75 -1.20 -9.05
C VAL A 67 7.01 -1.56 -8.28
N TYR A 68 7.66 -2.67 -8.62
CA TYR A 68 8.88 -3.16 -7.96
C TYR A 68 10.05 -3.29 -8.95
N GLN A 69 10.15 -2.41 -9.95
CA GLN A 69 11.30 -2.45 -10.86
C GLN A 69 12.63 -2.40 -10.08
N SER A 70 13.55 -3.34 -10.36
CA SER A 70 14.85 -3.42 -9.66
C SER A 70 15.68 -2.14 -9.77
N SER A 71 15.53 -1.39 -10.87
CA SER A 71 16.22 -0.12 -11.09
C SER A 71 15.71 1.03 -10.21
N GLN A 72 14.71 0.80 -9.34
CA GLN A 72 14.24 1.83 -8.42
C GLN A 72 15.33 2.21 -7.42
N PRO A 73 15.49 3.51 -7.12
CA PRO A 73 16.46 3.97 -6.14
C PRO A 73 16.23 3.42 -4.72
N HIS A 74 17.31 3.24 -3.94
CA HIS A 74 17.25 2.60 -2.63
C HIS A 74 16.51 3.39 -1.54
N TYR A 75 16.35 4.71 -1.72
CA TYR A 75 15.56 5.55 -0.82
C TYR A 75 14.05 5.20 -0.89
N LEU A 76 13.60 4.51 -1.95
CA LEU A 76 12.25 3.95 -2.02
C LEU A 76 12.22 2.60 -1.32
N ARG A 77 11.73 2.58 -0.08
CA ARG A 77 11.68 1.39 0.76
C ARG A 77 10.29 0.78 0.82
N MET A 78 10.24 -0.49 1.25
CA MET A 78 9.00 -1.15 1.62
C MET A 78 8.38 -0.48 2.85
N ASN A 79 7.05 -0.46 2.92
CA ASN A 79 6.33 0.02 4.10
C ASN A 79 6.04 -1.10 5.10
N PHE A 80 6.68 -2.26 4.96
CA PHE A 80 6.46 -3.46 5.75
C PHE A 80 7.80 -4.11 6.04
N ALA A 81 7.97 -4.65 7.25
CA ALA A 81 9.21 -5.29 7.65
C ALA A 81 9.50 -6.51 6.77
N SER A 82 10.77 -6.74 6.47
CA SER A 82 11.21 -7.78 5.53
C SER A 82 10.76 -9.17 5.94
N LYS A 83 10.67 -9.47 7.26
CA LYS A 83 10.16 -10.74 7.80
C LYS A 83 8.73 -11.09 7.36
N HIS A 84 7.94 -10.09 6.99
CA HIS A 84 6.55 -10.29 6.59
C HIS A 84 6.34 -10.26 5.07
N ILE A 85 7.42 -10.16 4.29
CA ILE A 85 7.38 -10.22 2.84
C ILE A 85 7.93 -11.58 2.43
N ASP A 86 7.06 -12.45 1.94
CA ASP A 86 7.44 -13.74 1.38
C ASP A 86 6.60 -13.99 0.12
N ALA A 87 7.25 -14.46 -0.95
CA ALA A 87 6.56 -14.84 -2.18
C ALA A 87 5.85 -16.20 -2.02
N TRP A 88 6.19 -16.97 -1.01
CA TRP A 88 5.75 -18.35 -0.86
C TRP A 88 4.73 -18.49 0.26
N THR A 89 3.71 -19.32 0.05
CA THR A 89 2.76 -19.66 1.10
C THR A 89 3.43 -20.54 2.15
N ASN A 90 3.22 -20.24 3.44
CA ASN A 90 3.53 -21.15 4.54
C ASN A 90 2.49 -22.28 4.57
N ASP A 91 2.49 -23.14 3.56
CA ASP A 91 1.81 -24.42 3.59
C ASP A 91 2.84 -25.56 3.61
N GLU A 92 2.41 -26.75 4.05
CA GLU A 92 3.25 -27.93 4.17
C GLU A 92 3.84 -28.41 2.82
N ARG A 93 3.45 -27.79 1.69
CA ARG A 93 3.87 -28.15 0.33
C ARG A 93 4.89 -27.18 -0.25
N ARG A 94 5.41 -26.20 0.52
CA ARG A 94 6.50 -25.32 0.07
C ARG A 94 7.72 -26.15 -0.34
N PRO A 95 8.17 -26.10 -1.61
CA PRO A 95 9.42 -26.73 -2.00
C PRO A 95 10.59 -26.20 -1.16
N LEU A 96 11.53 -27.06 -0.78
CA LEU A 96 12.71 -26.69 0.04
C LEU A 96 13.58 -25.60 -0.61
N GLU A 97 13.48 -25.46 -1.93
CA GLU A 97 14.21 -24.47 -2.74
C GLU A 97 13.60 -23.05 -2.68
N CYS A 98 12.37 -22.92 -2.18
CA CYS A 98 11.66 -21.64 -2.09
C CYS A 98 12.20 -20.80 -0.91
N THR A 99 13.08 -19.86 -1.23
CA THR A 99 13.77 -18.99 -0.25
C THR A 99 12.88 -17.80 0.17
N SER A 100 12.84 -17.48 1.47
CA SER A 100 12.14 -16.28 1.98
C SER A 100 12.90 -15.00 1.58
N LEU A 101 12.25 -13.84 1.59
CA LEU A 101 12.95 -12.58 1.27
C LEU A 101 14.15 -12.36 2.18
N VAL A 102 13.99 -12.56 3.49
CA VAL A 102 15.07 -12.34 4.48
C VAL A 102 16.30 -13.20 4.13
N LYS A 103 16.11 -14.50 3.90
CA LYS A 103 17.21 -15.39 3.54
C LYS A 103 17.81 -15.03 2.17
N TRP A 104 16.97 -14.62 1.21
CA TRP A 104 17.45 -14.16 -0.10
C TRP A 104 18.31 -12.88 0.05
N LEU A 105 17.92 -11.96 0.93
CA LEU A 105 18.71 -10.76 1.25
C LEU A 105 20.01 -11.11 1.99
N GLU A 106 20.02 -12.09 2.89
CA GLU A 106 21.25 -12.57 3.54
C GLU A 106 22.28 -13.05 2.52
N GLU A 107 21.83 -13.65 1.43
CA GLU A 107 22.67 -14.17 0.36
C GLU A 107 23.11 -13.09 -0.65
N HIS A 108 22.20 -12.18 -1.04
CA HIS A 108 22.43 -11.24 -2.15
C HIS A 108 22.72 -9.80 -1.71
N HIS A 109 22.15 -9.36 -0.58
CA HIS A 109 22.25 -8.00 -0.05
C HIS A 109 22.41 -7.98 1.49
N PRO A 110 23.51 -8.52 2.06
CA PRO A 110 23.62 -8.78 3.50
C PRO A 110 23.45 -7.54 4.40
N THR A 111 23.71 -6.34 3.89
CA THR A 111 23.52 -5.09 4.65
C THR A 111 22.06 -4.67 4.78
N HIS A 112 21.14 -5.34 4.07
CA HIS A 112 19.70 -5.06 4.06
C HIS A 112 18.88 -6.26 4.56
N SER A 113 19.52 -7.28 5.13
CA SER A 113 18.86 -8.52 5.53
C SER A 113 18.26 -8.50 6.94
N ASP A 114 18.21 -7.33 7.60
CA ASP A 114 17.53 -7.19 8.89
C ASP A 114 16.05 -7.60 8.76
N PRO A 115 15.58 -8.65 9.47
CA PRO A 115 14.19 -9.09 9.40
C PRO A 115 13.18 -8.01 9.82
N GLU A 116 13.56 -7.14 10.76
CA GLU A 116 12.74 -6.01 11.22
C GLU A 116 12.91 -4.76 10.33
N GLY A 117 13.91 -4.76 9.46
CA GLY A 117 14.23 -3.66 8.56
C GLY A 117 13.29 -3.57 7.35
N PHE A 118 13.38 -2.44 6.65
CA PHE A 118 12.56 -2.11 5.48
C PHE A 118 13.40 -2.13 4.20
N ALA A 119 13.37 -3.26 3.48
CA ALA A 119 14.16 -3.44 2.27
C ALA A 119 13.82 -2.40 1.18
N PRO A 120 14.80 -1.95 0.37
CA PRO A 120 14.54 -1.21 -0.85
C PRO A 120 13.58 -1.93 -1.80
N ARG A 121 12.63 -1.21 -2.41
CA ARG A 121 11.63 -1.78 -3.33
C ARG A 121 12.28 -2.46 -4.53
N GLY A 122 13.41 -1.94 -5.02
CA GLY A 122 14.17 -2.53 -6.12
C GLY A 122 14.71 -3.93 -5.78
N MET A 123 15.26 -4.11 -4.58
CA MET A 123 15.76 -5.41 -4.11
C MET A 123 14.62 -6.42 -3.91
N VAL A 124 13.47 -5.98 -3.40
CA VAL A 124 12.27 -6.83 -3.36
C VAL A 124 11.82 -7.22 -4.77
N GLY A 125 12.00 -6.33 -5.75
CA GLY A 125 11.80 -6.61 -7.16
C GLY A 125 12.68 -7.73 -7.71
N GLU A 126 13.97 -7.71 -7.39
CA GLU A 126 14.92 -8.77 -7.75
C GLU A 126 14.47 -10.12 -7.17
N TYR A 127 14.17 -10.15 -5.87
CA TYR A 127 13.61 -11.34 -5.21
C TYR A 127 12.34 -11.87 -5.91
N LEU A 128 11.37 -10.99 -6.19
CA LEU A 128 10.13 -11.38 -6.86
C LEU A 128 10.37 -11.89 -8.29
N HIS A 129 11.38 -11.36 -8.99
CA HIS A 129 11.74 -11.86 -10.31
C HIS A 129 12.34 -13.27 -10.23
N ASP A 130 13.22 -13.53 -9.26
CA ASP A 130 13.77 -14.87 -9.03
C ASP A 130 12.66 -15.88 -8.70
N CYS A 131 11.71 -15.49 -7.85
CA CYS A 131 10.51 -16.29 -7.57
C CYS A 131 9.70 -16.57 -8.84
N PHE A 132 9.53 -15.56 -9.71
CA PHE A 132 8.82 -15.73 -10.98
C PHE A 132 9.51 -16.74 -11.89
N VAL A 133 10.83 -16.72 -12.00
CA VAL A 133 11.60 -17.70 -12.79
C VAL A 133 11.35 -19.12 -12.28
N GLN A 134 11.35 -19.32 -10.95
CA GLN A 134 11.03 -20.62 -10.34
C GLN A 134 9.59 -21.06 -10.66
N VAL A 135 8.62 -20.15 -10.55
CA VAL A 135 7.21 -20.42 -10.88
C VAL A 135 7.03 -20.82 -12.34
N CYS A 136 7.69 -20.11 -13.27
CA CYS A 136 7.64 -20.47 -14.69
C CYS A 136 8.26 -21.85 -14.94
N SER A 137 9.41 -22.15 -14.34
CA SER A 137 10.05 -23.48 -14.44
C SER A 137 9.14 -24.61 -13.92
N ALA A 138 8.43 -24.38 -12.80
CA ALA A 138 7.47 -25.33 -12.28
C ALA A 138 6.26 -25.51 -13.21
N LEU A 139 5.74 -24.42 -13.78
CA LEU A 139 4.60 -24.42 -14.69
C LEU A 139 4.93 -25.09 -16.04
N ASP A 140 6.15 -24.93 -16.54
CA ASP A 140 6.62 -25.51 -17.80
C ASP A 140 6.61 -27.05 -17.82
N ARG A 141 6.55 -27.69 -16.64
CA ARG A 141 6.35 -29.15 -16.52
C ARG A 141 4.96 -29.61 -16.98
N PHE A 142 3.97 -28.71 -16.99
CA PHE A 142 2.56 -29.05 -17.22
C PHE A 142 1.90 -28.22 -18.33
N ALA A 143 2.48 -27.09 -18.71
CA ALA A 143 1.96 -26.19 -19.72
C ALA A 143 3.08 -25.63 -20.62
N THR A 144 2.75 -25.19 -21.82
CA THR A 144 3.67 -24.38 -22.63
C THR A 144 3.58 -22.92 -22.17
N VAL A 145 4.65 -22.38 -21.57
CA VAL A 145 4.70 -20.98 -21.15
C VAL A 145 5.39 -20.12 -22.20
N ASN A 146 4.79 -18.98 -22.54
CA ASN A 146 5.36 -17.97 -23.41
C ASN A 146 5.28 -16.59 -22.76
N VAL A 147 6.38 -15.85 -22.71
CA VAL A 147 6.44 -14.52 -22.11
C VAL A 147 6.61 -13.47 -23.20
N LEU A 148 5.66 -12.55 -23.30
CA LEU A 148 5.66 -11.43 -24.24
C LEU A 148 5.91 -10.13 -23.48
N ARG A 149 7.04 -9.49 -23.78
CA ARG A 149 7.38 -8.18 -23.22
C ARG A 149 6.66 -7.05 -23.96
N GLN A 150 5.35 -6.98 -23.77
CA GLN A 150 4.46 -6.08 -24.50
C GLN A 150 3.38 -5.52 -23.57
N LYS A 151 2.73 -4.43 -24.01
CA LYS A 151 1.55 -3.88 -23.33
C LYS A 151 0.29 -4.33 -24.07
N VAL A 152 -0.63 -4.97 -23.36
CA VAL A 152 -1.98 -5.23 -23.88
C VAL A 152 -2.74 -3.91 -23.92
N THR A 153 -3.32 -3.61 -25.07
CA THR A 153 -4.10 -2.39 -25.32
C THR A 153 -5.60 -2.68 -25.32
N LYS A 154 -6.01 -3.93 -25.59
CA LYS A 154 -7.42 -4.31 -25.68
C LYS A 154 -7.65 -5.78 -25.41
N VAL A 155 -8.74 -6.08 -24.70
CA VAL A 155 -9.31 -7.43 -24.55
C VAL A 155 -10.78 -7.36 -24.94
N LYS A 156 -11.21 -8.18 -25.89
CA LYS A 156 -12.61 -8.20 -26.36
C LYS A 156 -13.12 -9.63 -26.50
N ARG A 157 -14.35 -9.89 -26.02
CA ARG A 157 -15.01 -11.17 -26.23
C ARG A 157 -15.26 -11.42 -27.71
N SER A 158 -14.94 -12.62 -28.19
CA SER A 158 -15.14 -13.06 -29.58
C SER A 158 -15.65 -14.49 -29.60
N GLY A 159 -16.98 -14.66 -29.66
CA GLY A 159 -17.62 -15.96 -29.52
C GLY A 159 -17.32 -16.59 -28.16
N ARG A 160 -16.76 -17.82 -28.17
CA ARG A 160 -16.36 -18.54 -26.95
C ARG A 160 -14.97 -18.18 -26.43
N LYS A 161 -14.20 -17.38 -27.17
CA LYS A 161 -12.82 -16.98 -26.84
C LYS A 161 -12.72 -15.48 -26.57
N TRP A 162 -11.54 -15.05 -26.17
CA TRP A 162 -11.16 -13.66 -26.02
C TRP A 162 -10.11 -13.30 -27.06
N LYS A 163 -10.31 -12.19 -27.76
CA LYS A 163 -9.28 -11.57 -28.59
C LYS A 163 -8.47 -10.62 -27.71
N VAL A 164 -7.17 -10.86 -27.63
CA VAL A 164 -6.20 -10.01 -26.92
C VAL A 164 -5.35 -9.30 -27.96
N SER A 165 -5.15 -8.00 -27.76
CA SER A 165 -4.42 -7.13 -28.68
C SER A 165 -3.30 -6.37 -27.98
N THR A 166 -2.15 -6.28 -28.64
CA THR A 166 -1.05 -5.37 -28.31
C THR A 166 -0.87 -4.37 -29.46
N SER A 167 0.16 -3.53 -29.40
CA SER A 167 0.54 -2.67 -30.53
C SER A 167 1.08 -3.45 -31.73
N HIS A 168 1.44 -4.72 -31.57
CA HIS A 168 2.18 -5.49 -32.57
C HIS A 168 1.42 -6.73 -33.07
N ASN A 169 0.60 -7.35 -32.22
CA ASN A 169 -0.01 -8.65 -32.49
C ASN A 169 -1.38 -8.80 -31.83
N ASP A 170 -2.18 -9.66 -32.45
CA ASP A 170 -3.49 -10.11 -31.97
C ASP A 170 -3.48 -11.63 -31.86
N TRP A 171 -4.11 -12.16 -30.82
CA TRP A 171 -4.34 -13.61 -30.69
C TRP A 171 -5.64 -13.91 -29.97
N PHE A 172 -6.04 -15.18 -30.00
CA PHE A 172 -7.20 -15.68 -29.29
C PHE A 172 -6.79 -16.56 -28.10
N ALA A 173 -7.40 -16.30 -26.95
CA ALA A 173 -7.27 -17.09 -25.73
C ALA A 173 -8.64 -17.65 -25.32
N ASP A 174 -8.65 -18.83 -24.72
CA ASP A 174 -9.86 -19.40 -24.13
C ASP A 174 -10.25 -18.60 -22.88
N ASP A 175 -9.26 -18.25 -22.04
CA ASP A 175 -9.42 -17.37 -20.87
C ASP A 175 -8.36 -16.25 -20.81
N VAL A 176 -8.73 -15.14 -20.18
CA VAL A 176 -7.84 -14.00 -19.92
C VAL A 176 -7.89 -13.63 -18.46
N LEU A 177 -6.74 -13.65 -17.79
CA LEU A 177 -6.55 -13.21 -16.42
C LEU A 177 -5.93 -11.80 -16.42
N LEU A 178 -6.60 -10.83 -15.78
CA LEU A 178 -6.08 -9.48 -15.65
C LEU A 178 -5.44 -9.29 -14.27
N THR A 179 -4.13 -9.03 -14.24
CA THR A 179 -3.39 -8.69 -13.01
C THR A 179 -2.63 -7.37 -13.11
N VAL A 180 -3.22 -6.41 -13.83
CA VAL A 180 -2.66 -5.10 -14.19
C VAL A 180 -2.54 -4.08 -13.03
N GLY A 181 -2.66 -4.51 -11.78
CA GLY A 181 -2.63 -3.61 -10.62
C GLY A 181 -3.82 -2.64 -10.55
N HIS A 182 -3.61 -1.50 -9.91
CA HIS A 182 -4.66 -0.52 -9.61
C HIS A 182 -4.85 0.57 -10.69
N GLU A 183 -3.95 0.65 -11.66
CA GLU A 183 -3.85 1.77 -12.62
C GLU A 183 -5.04 1.90 -13.60
N ALA A 184 -5.88 0.86 -13.74
CA ALA A 184 -6.90 0.81 -14.80
C ALA A 184 -8.37 0.90 -14.32
N TRP A 185 -8.63 0.95 -13.02
CA TRP A 185 -10.01 0.85 -12.48
C TRP A 185 -10.52 2.12 -11.81
N ARG A 186 -9.65 3.10 -11.56
CA ARG A 186 -10.04 4.39 -10.99
C ARG A 186 -10.25 5.40 -12.12
N ALA A 187 -11.28 6.24 -11.98
CA ALA A 187 -11.37 7.42 -12.81
C ALA A 187 -10.06 8.23 -12.65
N PRO A 188 -9.49 8.77 -13.75
CA PRO A 188 -8.28 9.57 -13.64
C PRO A 188 -8.52 10.68 -12.61
N PRO A 189 -7.60 10.89 -11.65
CA PRO A 189 -7.78 11.94 -10.68
C PRO A 189 -7.95 13.26 -11.41
N THR A 190 -8.93 14.07 -11.02
CA THR A 190 -9.04 15.44 -11.55
C THR A 190 -7.74 16.16 -11.22
N LEU A 191 -6.97 16.46 -12.28
CA LEU A 191 -5.71 17.16 -12.16
C LEU A 191 -5.98 18.62 -11.76
N PRO A 192 -5.07 19.24 -10.99
CA PRO A 192 -5.20 20.67 -10.71
C PRO A 192 -5.11 21.46 -12.01
N LEU A 193 -5.87 22.55 -12.11
CA LEU A 193 -5.90 23.42 -13.29
C LEU A 193 -4.63 24.27 -13.34
N VAL A 194 -3.53 23.64 -13.77
CA VAL A 194 -2.18 24.20 -13.84
C VAL A 194 -1.67 24.06 -15.27
N PRO A 195 -0.87 25.02 -15.78
CA PRO A 195 -0.23 24.84 -17.08
C PRO A 195 0.60 23.55 -17.13
N GLU A 196 0.50 22.78 -18.22
CA GLU A 196 1.15 21.47 -18.36
C GLU A 196 2.66 21.51 -18.06
N ARG A 197 3.35 22.58 -18.48
CA ARG A 197 4.79 22.79 -18.23
C ARG A 197 5.17 22.95 -16.74
N GLN A 198 4.21 23.24 -15.87
CA GLN A 198 4.38 23.41 -14.42
C GLN A 198 3.71 22.28 -13.63
N LEU A 199 3.20 21.24 -14.32
CA LEU A 199 2.54 20.11 -13.71
C LEU A 199 3.36 18.84 -13.91
N ILE A 200 3.69 18.17 -12.81
CA ILE A 200 4.18 16.79 -12.81
C ILE A 200 2.97 15.92 -12.45
N ASP A 201 2.37 15.31 -13.47
CA ASP A 201 1.12 14.56 -13.37
C ASP A 201 1.21 13.27 -12.53
N THR A 202 2.43 12.74 -12.38
CA THR A 202 2.73 11.46 -11.74
C THR A 202 4.13 11.47 -11.12
N VAL A 203 4.28 10.80 -9.97
CA VAL A 203 5.53 10.75 -9.20
C VAL A 203 6.52 9.71 -9.74
N PHE A 204 6.05 8.60 -10.27
CA PHE A 204 6.91 7.49 -10.70
C PHE A 204 7.13 7.49 -12.22
N PRO A 205 8.30 7.02 -12.70
CA PRO A 205 9.52 6.73 -11.94
C PRO A 205 10.20 8.01 -11.39
N THR A 206 10.64 7.99 -10.13
CA THR A 206 11.06 9.22 -9.41
C THR A 206 12.34 9.82 -9.99
N GLU A 207 13.28 8.99 -10.44
CA GLU A 207 14.55 9.41 -11.04
C GLU A 207 14.38 10.16 -12.37
N LYS A 208 13.22 10.01 -13.02
CA LYS A 208 12.85 10.75 -14.23
C LYS A 208 11.95 11.93 -13.90
N ARG A 209 10.83 11.65 -13.24
CA ARG A 209 9.75 12.63 -12.97
C ARG A 209 10.16 13.70 -11.97
N LEU A 210 11.00 13.38 -10.98
CA LEU A 210 11.41 14.28 -9.91
C LEU A 210 12.89 14.71 -10.00
N SER A 211 13.51 14.46 -11.16
CA SER A 211 14.90 14.82 -11.42
C SER A 211 15.17 16.33 -11.30
N THR A 212 16.44 16.69 -11.09
CA THR A 212 16.89 18.10 -11.04
C THR A 212 16.63 18.87 -12.34
N LYS A 213 16.43 18.17 -13.47
CA LYS A 213 16.04 18.77 -14.75
C LYS A 213 14.57 19.18 -14.78
N GLN A 214 13.70 18.40 -14.13
CA GLN A 214 12.26 18.69 -14.04
C GLN A 214 11.97 19.68 -12.92
N ILE A 215 12.72 19.58 -11.82
CA ILE A 215 12.53 20.38 -10.61
C ILE A 215 13.91 20.88 -10.19
N ALA A 216 14.20 22.15 -10.48
CA ALA A 216 15.49 22.75 -10.14
C ALA A 216 15.71 22.78 -8.62
N PRO A 217 16.97 22.82 -8.16
CA PRO A 217 17.28 23.21 -6.78
C PRO A 217 16.64 24.56 -6.44
N LYS A 218 16.25 24.73 -5.17
CA LYS A 218 15.60 25.95 -4.65
C LYS A 218 14.22 26.27 -5.24
N SER A 219 13.60 25.35 -6.00
CA SER A 219 12.21 25.51 -6.42
C SER A 219 11.25 25.45 -5.23
N ARG A 220 10.12 26.14 -5.33
CA ARG A 220 8.97 26.04 -4.43
C ARG A 220 7.93 25.16 -5.07
N VAL A 221 7.62 24.04 -4.42
CA VAL A 221 6.86 22.95 -5.04
C VAL A 221 5.61 22.66 -4.24
N ALA A 222 4.43 22.80 -4.85
CA ALA A 222 3.21 22.28 -4.27
C ALA A 222 3.05 20.80 -4.58
N VAL A 223 2.65 19.98 -3.61
CA VAL A 223 2.45 18.55 -3.80
C VAL A 223 1.05 18.15 -3.41
N ARG A 224 0.25 17.72 -4.38
CA ARG A 224 -1.12 17.27 -4.18
C ARG A 224 -1.11 15.84 -3.63
N GLY A 225 -1.70 15.66 -2.46
CA GLY A 225 -1.76 14.40 -1.74
C GLY A 225 -0.80 14.34 -0.56
N PHE A 226 -1.20 13.61 0.48
CA PHE A 226 -0.44 13.47 1.73
C PHE A 226 -0.47 12.02 2.26
N GLY A 227 -0.35 11.07 1.33
CA GLY A 227 -0.27 9.63 1.60
C GLY A 227 1.14 9.06 1.40
N LEU A 228 1.26 7.75 1.19
CA LEU A 228 2.56 7.08 1.00
C LEU A 228 3.35 7.65 -0.19
N THR A 229 2.68 7.99 -1.30
CA THR A 229 3.32 8.61 -2.46
C THR A 229 3.91 10.00 -2.15
N TRP A 230 3.36 10.72 -1.18
CA TRP A 230 3.95 11.98 -0.71
C TRP A 230 5.27 11.71 0.01
N VAL A 231 5.34 10.67 0.84
CA VAL A 231 6.59 10.26 1.51
C VAL A 231 7.66 9.93 0.46
N ASP A 232 7.30 9.15 -0.57
CA ASP A 232 8.21 8.83 -1.68
C ASP A 232 8.67 10.09 -2.44
N THR A 233 7.77 11.07 -2.61
CA THR A 233 8.09 12.36 -3.24
C THR A 233 9.08 13.16 -2.40
N ALA A 234 8.84 13.27 -1.09
CA ALA A 234 9.71 13.99 -0.18
C ALA A 234 11.10 13.35 -0.13
N LEU A 235 11.19 12.03 0.02
CA LEU A 235 12.48 11.31 0.03
C LEU A 235 13.23 11.45 -1.30
N ALA A 236 12.54 11.35 -2.45
CA ALA A 236 13.17 11.54 -3.76
C ALA A 236 13.72 12.96 -3.97
N LEU A 237 13.06 13.98 -3.42
CA LEU A 237 13.46 15.38 -3.52
C LEU A 237 14.49 15.82 -2.46
N THR A 238 14.86 14.91 -1.54
CA THR A 238 15.77 15.18 -0.42
C THR A 238 16.93 14.17 -0.42
N GLU A 239 16.77 13.00 0.20
CA GLU A 239 17.73 11.90 0.17
C GLU A 239 18.13 11.50 -1.27
N GLY A 240 17.16 11.46 -2.18
CA GLY A 240 17.39 11.20 -3.61
C GLY A 240 18.20 12.29 -4.33
N ARG A 241 18.43 13.44 -3.69
CA ARG A 241 19.29 14.52 -4.18
C ARG A 241 20.62 14.64 -3.43
N GLY A 242 20.90 13.68 -2.55
CA GLY A 242 22.18 13.57 -1.83
C GLY A 242 22.16 14.11 -0.41
N GLY A 243 21.01 14.56 0.12
CA GLY A 243 20.92 14.88 1.54
C GLY A 243 20.89 13.62 2.40
N THR A 244 21.18 13.78 3.69
CA THR A 244 21.36 12.63 4.60
C THR A 244 20.51 12.77 5.84
N PHE A 245 19.97 11.64 6.29
CA PHE A 245 19.24 11.56 7.55
C PHE A 245 20.12 10.89 8.61
N GLU A 246 20.17 11.49 9.80
CA GLU A 246 20.78 10.92 10.99
C GLU A 246 19.70 10.61 12.02
N CYS A 247 19.85 9.50 12.75
CA CYS A 247 18.88 9.08 13.76
C CYS A 247 19.59 8.70 15.06
N HIS A 248 19.11 9.26 16.17
CA HIS A 248 19.54 8.92 17.52
C HIS A 248 18.30 8.56 18.35
N ASP A 249 18.12 7.27 18.67
CA ASP A 249 16.99 6.76 19.48
C ASP A 249 15.59 7.23 19.04
N GLY A 250 15.37 7.34 17.73
CA GLY A 250 14.09 7.76 17.15
C GLY A 250 13.96 9.28 16.94
N ASP A 251 14.94 10.06 17.38
CA ASP A 251 15.08 11.47 17.02
C ASP A 251 15.83 11.60 15.69
N TRP A 252 15.21 12.28 14.71
CA TRP A 252 15.71 12.35 13.34
C TRP A 252 16.16 13.77 13.00
N ALA A 253 17.35 13.89 12.42
CA ALA A 253 17.87 15.13 11.85
C ALA A 253 18.12 14.94 10.34
N TYR A 254 17.94 16.02 9.58
CA TYR A 254 18.24 16.05 8.15
C TYR A 254 19.35 17.05 7.84
N HIS A 255 20.31 16.63 7.02
CA HIS A 255 21.40 17.46 6.51
C HIS A 255 21.22 17.67 5.01
N THR A 256 21.19 18.94 4.61
CA THR A 256 20.91 19.33 3.22
C THR A 256 22.15 19.15 2.34
N SER A 257 21.90 18.77 1.08
CA SER A 257 22.90 18.69 0.01
C SER A 257 23.04 19.99 -0.79
N GLY A 258 22.07 20.89 -0.67
CA GLY A 258 21.95 22.11 -1.48
C GLY A 258 21.28 21.90 -2.84
N GLN A 259 20.87 20.66 -3.16
CA GLN A 259 20.16 20.31 -4.40
C GLN A 259 18.64 20.19 -4.20
N GLU A 260 18.16 20.32 -2.96
CA GLU A 260 16.76 20.25 -2.60
C GLU A 260 15.95 21.41 -3.17
N PRO A 261 14.63 21.24 -3.33
CA PRO A 261 13.69 22.35 -3.38
C PRO A 261 13.83 23.26 -2.16
N ASP A 262 13.52 24.55 -2.31
CA ASP A 262 13.51 25.51 -1.18
C ASP A 262 12.37 25.19 -0.23
N LYS A 263 11.20 24.86 -0.78
CA LYS A 263 9.99 24.48 -0.03
C LYS A 263 9.21 23.39 -0.75
N LEU A 264 8.67 22.48 0.05
CA LEU A 264 7.63 21.54 -0.33
C LEU A 264 6.34 21.89 0.44
N TYR A 265 5.29 22.21 -0.30
CA TYR A 265 3.95 22.51 0.24
C TYR A 265 2.99 21.36 -0.07
N PRO A 266 2.92 20.31 0.78
CA PRO A 266 1.89 19.30 0.63
C PRO A 266 0.51 19.92 0.84
N PHE A 267 -0.46 19.47 0.06
CA PHE A 267 -1.86 19.83 0.24
C PHE A 267 -2.81 18.67 -0.06
N ALA A 268 -3.83 18.53 0.75
CA ALA A 268 -4.84 17.51 0.64
C ALA A 268 -6.22 18.05 1.01
N ARG A 269 -7.27 17.29 0.70
CA ARG A 269 -8.65 17.67 0.99
C ARG A 269 -8.91 17.86 2.49
N THR A 270 -8.29 17.05 3.34
CA THR A 270 -8.60 16.99 4.77
C THR A 270 -7.38 17.31 5.65
N GLY A 271 -6.20 17.45 5.08
CA GLY A 271 -4.93 17.64 5.81
C GLY A 271 -4.49 16.51 6.75
N ARG A 272 -5.29 15.45 6.89
CA ARG A 272 -5.03 14.35 7.83
C ARG A 272 -3.79 13.53 7.43
N PRO A 273 -2.78 13.37 8.31
CA PRO A 273 -1.57 12.61 8.02
C PRO A 273 -1.83 11.10 7.99
N MET A 274 -0.85 10.37 7.45
CA MET A 274 -0.69 8.95 7.77
C MET A 274 0.10 8.80 9.07
N LEU A 275 -0.28 7.83 9.89
CA LEU A 275 0.35 7.58 11.19
C LEU A 275 1.39 6.46 11.10
N ALA A 276 2.41 6.52 11.95
CA ALA A 276 3.46 5.51 11.98
C ALA A 276 2.91 4.13 12.34
N LYS A 277 3.44 3.09 11.68
CA LYS A 277 3.24 1.71 12.14
C LYS A 277 4.03 1.47 13.44
N PRO A 278 3.47 0.72 14.39
CA PRO A 278 4.19 0.36 15.60
C PRO A 278 5.38 -0.55 15.28
N ILE A 279 6.41 -0.49 16.12
CA ILE A 279 7.57 -1.38 16.06
C ILE A 279 7.40 -2.41 17.18
N GLU A 280 6.97 -3.62 16.84
CA GLU A 280 6.59 -4.67 17.81
C GLU A 280 7.64 -4.87 18.93
N PRO A 281 8.96 -4.99 18.65
CA PRO A 281 9.95 -5.17 19.71
C PRO A 281 10.10 -3.99 20.68
N ARG A 282 9.63 -2.79 20.30
CA ARG A 282 9.77 -1.56 21.10
C ARG A 282 8.55 -1.25 21.96
N ILE A 283 7.42 -1.93 21.74
CA ILE A 283 6.20 -1.73 22.53
C ILE A 283 5.92 -2.99 23.35
N SER A 284 5.97 -2.87 24.67
CA SER A 284 5.60 -3.96 25.58
C SER A 284 4.09 -4.09 25.66
N LEU A 285 3.52 -5.03 24.90
CA LEU A 285 2.07 -5.26 24.82
C LEU A 285 1.65 -6.53 25.58
N PRO A 286 0.48 -6.55 26.25
CA PRO A 286 -0.02 -7.75 26.92
C PRO A 286 -0.38 -8.86 25.92
N SER A 287 0.03 -10.10 26.20
CA SER A 287 -0.30 -11.28 25.38
C SER A 287 -1.81 -11.55 25.26
N ARG A 288 -2.63 -11.02 26.18
CA ARG A 288 -4.10 -11.15 26.12
C ARG A 288 -4.73 -10.39 24.95
N LEU A 289 -4.00 -9.51 24.26
CA LEU A 289 -4.51 -8.83 23.07
C LEU A 289 -4.87 -9.81 21.94
N ASP A 290 -4.17 -10.93 21.81
CA ASP A 290 -4.47 -11.93 20.79
C ASP A 290 -5.91 -12.46 20.92
N GLN A 291 -6.38 -12.63 22.16
CA GLN A 291 -7.76 -13.06 22.44
C GLN A 291 -8.78 -12.00 22.01
N VAL A 292 -8.45 -10.71 22.16
CA VAL A 292 -9.30 -9.60 21.69
C VAL A 292 -9.41 -9.61 20.16
N TRP A 293 -8.29 -9.84 19.47
CA TRP A 293 -8.26 -9.93 18.01
C TRP A 293 -8.99 -11.16 17.47
N ASP A 294 -8.77 -12.33 18.08
CA ASP A 294 -9.44 -13.59 17.72
C ASP A 294 -10.96 -13.47 17.87
N GLU A 295 -11.40 -12.90 18.99
CA GLU A 295 -12.82 -12.66 19.25
C GLU A 295 -13.42 -11.69 18.24
N GLY A 296 -12.71 -10.59 17.92
CA GLY A 296 -13.10 -9.64 16.87
C GLY A 296 -13.23 -10.29 15.50
N ARG A 297 -12.25 -11.11 15.09
CA ARG A 297 -12.30 -11.89 13.83
C ARG A 297 -13.48 -12.85 13.81
N ARG A 298 -13.73 -13.57 14.91
CA ARG A 298 -14.86 -14.50 15.03
C ARG A 298 -16.21 -13.80 14.90
N LYS A 299 -16.38 -12.65 15.56
CA LYS A 299 -17.60 -11.82 15.44
C LYS A 299 -17.78 -11.30 14.01
N LEU A 300 -16.74 -10.79 13.36
CA LEU A 300 -16.79 -10.34 11.97
C LEU A 300 -17.22 -11.46 11.01
N MET A 301 -16.68 -12.66 11.19
CA MET A 301 -17.01 -13.81 10.34
C MET A 301 -18.46 -14.28 10.51
N ALA A 302 -19.09 -14.01 11.66
CA ALA A 302 -20.48 -14.35 11.94
C ALA A 302 -21.51 -13.38 11.33
N VAL A 303 -21.08 -12.18 10.88
CA VAL A 303 -21.98 -11.19 10.27
C VAL A 303 -22.64 -11.75 9.01
N GLN A 304 -23.97 -11.64 8.88
CA GLN A 304 -24.68 -12.17 7.71
C GLN A 304 -24.36 -11.39 6.42
N ARG A 305 -24.32 -12.10 5.28
CA ARG A 305 -24.07 -11.53 3.94
C ARG A 305 -25.35 -11.54 3.11
N PRO A 306 -25.57 -10.55 2.22
CA PRO A 306 -24.74 -9.36 2.03
C PRO A 306 -24.94 -8.33 3.16
N ILE A 307 -23.88 -7.63 3.52
CA ILE A 307 -23.90 -6.59 4.57
C ILE A 307 -24.47 -5.30 3.97
N ASN A 308 -25.64 -4.88 4.44
CA ASN A 308 -26.28 -3.61 4.05
C ASN A 308 -25.76 -2.42 4.89
N CYS A 309 -26.20 -1.21 4.55
CA CYS A 309 -25.73 0.02 5.21
C CYS A 309 -25.91 -0.01 6.73
N ALA A 310 -27.10 -0.41 7.23
CA ALA A 310 -27.37 -0.49 8.67
C ALA A 310 -26.48 -1.54 9.37
N ALA A 311 -26.38 -2.75 8.80
CA ALA A 311 -25.53 -3.81 9.35
C ALA A 311 -24.05 -3.44 9.30
N PHE A 312 -23.61 -2.66 8.31
CA PHE A 312 -22.24 -2.16 8.23
C PHE A 312 -21.94 -1.23 9.42
N GLN A 313 -22.80 -0.23 9.65
CA GLN A 313 -22.61 0.73 10.73
C GLN A 313 -22.66 0.05 12.11
N GLU A 314 -23.64 -0.82 12.34
CA GLU A 314 -23.84 -1.45 13.65
C GLU A 314 -22.86 -2.61 13.91
N GLN A 315 -22.68 -3.52 12.93
CA GLN A 315 -22.00 -4.80 13.14
C GLN A 315 -20.55 -4.84 12.65
N ILE A 316 -20.15 -3.90 11.77
CA ILE A 316 -18.76 -3.78 11.32
C ILE A 316 -18.09 -2.61 12.03
N GLU A 317 -18.60 -1.39 11.83
CA GLU A 317 -17.99 -0.20 12.41
C GLU A 317 -18.11 -0.17 13.94
N GLY A 318 -19.28 -0.52 14.48
CA GLY A 318 -19.48 -0.68 15.93
C GLY A 318 -18.55 -1.73 16.54
N LEU A 319 -18.35 -2.86 15.86
CA LEU A 319 -17.44 -3.92 16.31
C LEU A 319 -15.97 -3.47 16.30
N LEU A 320 -15.52 -2.76 15.25
CA LEU A 320 -14.16 -2.23 15.20
C LEU A 320 -13.88 -1.27 16.36
N VAL A 321 -14.86 -0.45 16.74
CA VAL A 321 -14.76 0.48 17.88
C VAL A 321 -14.73 -0.26 19.21
N GLU A 322 -15.59 -1.27 19.38
CA GLU A 322 -15.61 -2.12 20.57
C GLU A 322 -14.26 -2.82 20.78
N VAL A 323 -13.76 -3.46 19.72
CA VAL A 323 -12.48 -4.19 19.75
C VAL A 323 -11.31 -3.23 20.04
N ALA A 324 -11.30 -2.04 19.43
CA ALA A 324 -10.29 -1.02 19.71
C ALA A 324 -10.35 -0.53 21.16
N ALA A 325 -11.53 -0.33 21.74
CA ALA A 325 -11.66 0.07 23.14
C ALA A 325 -11.11 -1.00 24.09
N ASN A 326 -11.45 -2.28 23.85
CA ASN A 326 -10.94 -3.39 24.64
C ASN A 326 -9.42 -3.52 24.54
N ALA A 327 -8.87 -3.34 23.34
CA ALA A 327 -7.43 -3.35 23.12
C ALA A 327 -6.72 -2.19 23.83
N LEU A 328 -7.29 -0.98 23.78
CA LEU A 328 -6.75 0.19 24.48
C LEU A 328 -6.73 -0.03 26.00
N GLN A 329 -7.81 -0.56 26.57
CA GLN A 329 -7.91 -0.84 28.00
C GLN A 329 -6.83 -1.84 28.47
N LEU A 330 -6.50 -2.83 27.65
CA LEU A 330 -5.42 -3.77 27.96
C LEU A 330 -4.04 -3.15 27.77
N ALA A 331 -3.81 -2.45 26.65
CA ALA A 331 -2.51 -1.89 26.30
C ALA A 331 -2.11 -0.70 27.18
N ASN A 332 -3.09 0.05 27.69
CA ASN A 332 -2.88 1.21 28.55
C ASN A 332 -4.04 1.36 29.57
N PRO A 333 -4.05 0.56 30.65
CA PRO A 333 -5.15 0.54 31.63
C PRO A 333 -5.34 1.85 32.39
N ASN A 334 -4.27 2.65 32.48
CA ASN A 334 -4.26 3.95 33.14
C ASN A 334 -4.45 5.10 32.14
N ALA A 335 -4.81 4.80 30.88
CA ALA A 335 -5.11 5.83 29.90
C ALA A 335 -6.22 6.71 30.47
N ASP A 336 -5.87 7.92 30.91
CA ASP A 336 -6.87 8.95 31.06
C ASP A 336 -7.21 9.42 29.64
N VAL A 337 -8.16 8.72 29.05
CA VAL A 337 -8.63 9.02 27.70
C VAL A 337 -9.30 10.40 27.65
N THR A 338 -9.61 11.00 28.80
CA THR A 338 -9.98 12.42 28.89
C THR A 338 -8.78 13.38 28.82
N GLN A 339 -7.55 12.93 29.10
CA GLN A 339 -6.30 13.67 28.86
C GLN A 339 -5.68 13.41 27.48
N LEU A 340 -6.11 12.34 26.78
CA LEU A 340 -5.85 12.19 25.34
C LEU A 340 -6.63 13.22 24.49
N ARG A 341 -7.49 14.03 25.13
CA ARG A 341 -8.12 15.22 24.54
C ARG A 341 -7.04 16.26 24.23
N GLY A 342 -6.98 16.70 22.98
CA GLY A 342 -6.19 17.86 22.55
C GLY A 342 -4.74 17.63 22.13
N ARG A 343 -4.23 16.38 22.08
CA ARG A 343 -2.90 16.11 21.51
C ARG A 343 -2.90 15.51 20.10
N THR A 344 -4.06 15.07 19.59
CA THR A 344 -4.18 14.36 18.30
C THR A 344 -5.48 14.64 17.55
N LEU A 345 -6.35 15.51 18.07
CA LEU A 345 -7.65 15.80 17.46
C LEU A 345 -7.56 17.05 16.57
N PRO A 346 -8.18 17.09 15.38
CA PRO A 346 -7.86 18.12 14.39
C PRO A 346 -8.46 19.53 14.63
N CYS A 347 -9.15 19.78 15.76
CA CYS A 347 -9.80 21.08 16.00
C CYS A 347 -10.12 21.41 17.48
N PRO A 348 -9.66 22.55 18.01
CA PRO A 348 -9.94 22.98 19.39
C PRO A 348 -11.40 23.40 19.64
N GLN A 349 -12.14 23.83 18.62
CA GLN A 349 -13.53 24.31 18.78
C GLN A 349 -14.53 23.19 19.13
N VAL A 350 -14.14 21.92 18.96
CA VAL A 350 -14.92 20.76 19.39
C VAL A 350 -14.63 20.44 20.86
N GLU A 351 -13.48 20.83 21.40
CA GLU A 351 -13.06 20.57 22.78
C GLU A 351 -13.98 21.25 23.80
N ASP A 352 -14.45 22.46 23.52
CA ASP A 352 -15.37 23.20 24.40
C ASP A 352 -16.76 22.55 24.50
N ARG A 353 -17.21 21.83 23.46
CA ARG A 353 -18.46 21.03 23.52
C ARG A 353 -18.27 19.69 24.22
N LEU A 354 -17.01 19.25 24.42
CA LEU A 354 -16.65 17.97 25.04
C LEU A 354 -16.42 18.07 26.56
N ALA A 355 -16.47 19.28 27.14
CA ALA A 355 -16.18 19.56 28.55
C ALA A 355 -17.31 19.21 29.54
N SER A 356 -18.51 18.80 29.09
CA SER A 356 -19.63 18.50 30.00
C SER A 356 -19.52 17.09 30.64
N GLY A 357 -18.76 16.99 31.73
CA GLY A 357 -19.18 16.43 33.02
C GLY A 357 -19.54 14.94 33.21
N THR A 358 -19.63 14.07 32.21
CA THR A 358 -20.03 12.67 32.42
C THR A 358 -18.92 11.67 32.09
N ARG A 359 -18.54 10.80 33.05
CA ARG A 359 -17.69 9.62 32.79
C ARG A 359 -18.35 8.79 31.68
N CYS A 360 -17.67 8.64 30.56
CA CYS A 360 -18.16 7.92 29.39
C CYS A 360 -17.39 6.61 29.23
N SER A 361 -17.99 5.54 28.71
CA SER A 361 -17.28 4.27 28.47
C SER A 361 -16.16 4.43 27.43
N ASP A 362 -15.11 3.60 27.49
CA ASP A 362 -13.99 3.61 26.55
C ASP A 362 -14.47 3.50 25.09
N THR A 363 -15.45 2.64 24.82
CA THR A 363 -16.09 2.50 23.50
C THR A 363 -16.69 3.81 22.99
N THR A 364 -17.37 4.56 23.85
CA THR A 364 -17.99 5.82 23.45
C THR A 364 -16.93 6.88 23.14
N GLN A 365 -15.80 6.85 23.84
CA GLN A 365 -14.71 7.78 23.62
C GLN A 365 -13.93 7.46 22.33
N VAL A 366 -13.65 6.18 22.06
CA VAL A 366 -13.06 5.74 20.79
C VAL A 366 -13.97 6.10 19.61
N ARG A 367 -15.29 5.89 19.74
CA ARG A 367 -16.29 6.31 18.74
C ARG A 367 -16.19 7.81 18.47
N ARG A 368 -16.27 8.62 19.52
CA ARG A 368 -16.21 10.09 19.42
C ARG A 368 -14.92 10.56 18.76
N TRP A 369 -13.78 9.97 19.11
CA TRP A 369 -12.51 10.31 18.48
C TRP A 369 -12.55 10.03 16.98
N LEU A 370 -13.03 8.85 16.58
CA LEU A 370 -13.14 8.48 15.16
C LEU A 370 -14.13 9.38 14.40
N ASP A 371 -15.27 9.72 15.00
CA ASP A 371 -16.25 10.63 14.41
C ASP A 371 -15.63 12.03 14.18
N VAL A 372 -14.91 12.57 15.16
CA VAL A 372 -14.23 13.87 15.05
C VAL A 372 -13.12 13.81 13.99
N TRP A 373 -12.28 12.78 14.02
CA TRP A 373 -11.24 12.56 13.01
C TRP A 373 -11.83 12.57 11.60
N CYS A 374 -12.92 11.84 11.38
CA CYS A 374 -13.57 11.76 10.07
C CYS A 374 -14.21 13.09 9.65
N ALA A 375 -14.84 13.81 10.59
CA ALA A 375 -15.63 15.01 10.31
C ALA A 375 -14.82 16.31 10.20
N THR A 376 -13.57 16.35 10.68
CA THR A 376 -12.79 17.59 10.78
C THR A 376 -11.59 17.61 9.82
N VAL A 377 -11.26 18.81 9.36
CA VAL A 377 -10.03 19.08 8.61
C VAL A 377 -8.89 19.26 9.60
N CYS A 378 -7.71 18.76 9.27
CA CYS A 378 -6.51 18.81 10.11
C CYS A 378 -5.57 19.90 9.63
N ASP A 379 -5.35 20.90 10.49
CA ASP A 379 -4.36 21.95 10.24
C ASP A 379 -2.92 21.45 10.44
N ALA A 380 -1.97 22.33 10.14
CA ALA A 380 -0.54 22.04 10.23
C ALA A 380 -0.11 21.55 11.62
N GLN A 381 -0.59 22.19 12.69
CA GLN A 381 -0.15 21.91 14.04
C GLN A 381 -0.64 20.52 14.47
N HIS A 382 -1.93 20.24 14.32
CA HIS A 382 -2.50 18.95 14.70
C HIS A 382 -1.96 17.80 13.83
N ALA A 383 -1.64 18.05 12.56
CA ALA A 383 -0.99 17.05 11.71
C ALA A 383 0.40 16.69 12.24
N ILE A 384 1.21 17.69 12.62
CA ILE A 384 2.55 17.47 13.21
C ILE A 384 2.44 16.70 14.53
N GLU A 385 1.54 17.14 15.42
CA GLU A 385 1.33 16.50 16.72
C GLU A 385 0.88 15.03 16.58
N ALA A 386 -0.07 14.75 15.67
CA ALA A 386 -0.51 13.38 15.39
C ALA A 386 0.62 12.50 14.84
N MET A 387 1.42 13.02 13.91
CA MET A 387 2.59 12.29 13.39
C MET A 387 3.62 12.02 14.49
N ARG A 388 4.01 13.05 15.27
CA ARG A 388 4.98 12.92 16.39
C ARG A 388 4.51 11.92 17.43
N HIS A 389 3.27 12.03 17.87
CA HIS A 389 2.70 11.09 18.83
C HIS A 389 2.74 9.65 18.30
N SER A 390 2.36 9.43 17.03
CA SER A 390 2.41 8.09 16.44
C SER A 390 3.84 7.52 16.36
N VAL A 391 4.84 8.37 16.10
CA VAL A 391 6.26 7.99 16.12
C VAL A 391 6.71 7.65 17.54
N ASN A 392 6.37 8.47 18.53
CA ASN A 392 6.71 8.21 19.93
C ASN A 392 6.10 6.90 20.44
N VAL A 393 4.84 6.62 20.09
CA VAL A 393 4.20 5.34 20.39
C VAL A 393 4.93 4.18 19.71
N ALA A 394 5.28 4.34 18.42
CA ALA A 394 5.98 3.30 17.67
C ALA A 394 7.36 2.95 18.27
N TYR A 395 8.08 3.94 18.80
CA TYR A 395 9.36 3.75 19.48
C TYR A 395 9.25 3.38 20.96
N GLY A 396 8.04 3.26 21.52
CA GLY A 396 7.81 2.94 22.93
C GLY A 396 8.09 4.08 23.91
N ILE A 397 8.26 5.31 23.41
CA ILE A 397 8.49 6.52 24.21
C ILE A 397 7.19 6.96 24.91
N GLU A 398 6.07 6.85 24.19
CA GLU A 398 4.73 7.11 24.72
C GLU A 398 3.88 5.84 24.72
N PRO A 399 2.96 5.68 25.70
CA PRO A 399 2.09 4.52 25.74
C PRO A 399 1.04 4.55 24.61
N PRO A 400 0.51 3.39 24.21
CA PRO A 400 -0.55 3.32 23.21
C PRO A 400 -1.78 4.19 23.52
N GLY A 401 -2.29 4.87 22.50
CA GLY A 401 -3.51 5.69 22.55
C GLY A 401 -4.61 5.22 21.59
N ILE A 402 -5.70 6.00 21.48
CA ILE A 402 -6.84 5.67 20.58
C ILE A 402 -6.41 5.42 19.12
N PRO A 403 -5.55 6.26 18.49
CA PRO A 403 -5.16 6.02 17.10
C PRO A 403 -4.42 4.69 16.93
N TRP A 404 -3.56 4.32 17.89
CA TRP A 404 -2.89 3.02 17.89
C TRP A 404 -3.91 1.88 17.98
N ALA A 405 -4.87 1.98 18.90
CA ALA A 405 -5.85 0.91 19.12
C ALA A 405 -6.75 0.69 17.91
N LEU A 406 -7.21 1.78 17.27
CA LEU A 406 -7.96 1.74 16.02
C LEU A 406 -7.12 1.16 14.87
N GLY A 407 -5.87 1.60 14.75
CA GLY A 407 -4.93 1.13 13.73
C GLY A 407 -4.62 -0.36 13.85
N GLU A 408 -4.29 -0.85 15.04
CA GLU A 408 -4.07 -2.27 15.31
C GLU A 408 -5.34 -3.08 15.08
N THR A 409 -6.49 -2.62 15.59
CA THR A 409 -7.76 -3.31 15.35
C THR A 409 -8.01 -3.48 13.85
N TRP A 410 -7.82 -2.44 13.06
CA TRP A 410 -7.95 -2.55 11.60
C TRP A 410 -6.97 -3.55 11.02
N ARG A 411 -5.67 -3.47 11.36
CA ARG A 411 -4.62 -4.40 10.87
C ARG A 411 -4.96 -5.86 11.19
N GLN A 412 -5.32 -6.15 12.44
CA GLN A 412 -5.54 -7.51 12.95
C GLN A 412 -6.85 -8.14 12.44
N LEU A 413 -7.85 -7.31 12.14
CA LEU A 413 -9.16 -7.75 11.65
C LEU A 413 -9.28 -7.66 10.12
N TYR A 414 -8.36 -6.97 9.42
CA TYR A 414 -8.42 -6.72 7.98
C TYR A 414 -8.63 -7.98 7.13
N PRO A 415 -7.92 -9.12 7.35
CA PRO A 415 -8.14 -10.32 6.54
C PRO A 415 -9.56 -10.89 6.69
N ALA A 416 -10.11 -10.90 7.90
CA ALA A 416 -11.48 -11.34 8.16
C ALA A 416 -12.50 -10.38 7.55
N LEU A 417 -12.27 -9.07 7.68
CA LEU A 417 -13.12 -8.04 7.07
C LEU A 417 -13.15 -8.18 5.54
N VAL A 418 -11.98 -8.27 4.89
CA VAL A 418 -11.86 -8.45 3.43
C VAL A 418 -12.57 -9.74 2.99
N ASN A 419 -12.38 -10.85 3.70
CA ASN A 419 -13.08 -12.10 3.41
C ASN A 419 -14.61 -11.90 3.44
N ARG A 420 -15.10 -11.17 4.44
CA ARG A 420 -16.52 -10.97 4.65
C ARG A 420 -17.17 -10.07 3.60
N ILE A 421 -16.50 -9.00 3.18
CA ILE A 421 -17.06 -8.02 2.23
C ILE A 421 -16.84 -8.41 0.75
N SER A 422 -15.86 -9.27 0.46
CA SER A 422 -15.50 -9.65 -0.92
C SER A 422 -16.57 -10.51 -1.60
N HIS A 423 -16.53 -10.58 -2.94
CA HIS A 423 -17.39 -11.47 -3.75
C HIS A 423 -18.90 -11.32 -3.46
N GLY A 424 -19.41 -10.09 -3.49
CA GLY A 424 -20.82 -9.80 -3.19
C GLY A 424 -21.17 -9.87 -1.70
N GLY A 425 -20.16 -9.83 -0.82
CA GLY A 425 -20.38 -9.80 0.62
C GLY A 425 -20.85 -8.45 1.17
N LEU A 426 -20.59 -7.37 0.45
CA LEU A 426 -21.09 -6.03 0.75
C LEU A 426 -22.21 -5.65 -0.22
N ALA A 427 -23.35 -5.19 0.30
CA ALA A 427 -24.44 -4.69 -0.51
C ALA A 427 -24.08 -3.32 -1.11
N ALA A 428 -24.76 -2.95 -2.21
CA ALA A 428 -24.43 -1.74 -2.98
C ALA A 428 -24.58 -0.45 -2.18
N ASP A 429 -25.55 -0.40 -1.27
CA ASP A 429 -25.82 0.75 -0.38
C ASP A 429 -24.74 0.94 0.70
N ALA A 430 -24.01 -0.10 1.07
CA ALA A 430 -22.92 -0.05 2.06
C ALA A 430 -21.53 0.26 1.46
N ILE A 431 -21.39 0.25 0.13
CA ILE A 431 -20.09 0.46 -0.54
C ILE A 431 -19.49 1.82 -0.18
N GLN A 432 -20.31 2.87 -0.14
CA GLN A 432 -19.82 4.22 0.10
C GLN A 432 -19.37 4.42 1.55
N ASP A 433 -20.09 3.83 2.51
CA ASP A 433 -19.73 3.85 3.93
C ASP A 433 -18.41 3.12 4.16
N PHE A 434 -18.27 1.91 3.58
CA PHE A 434 -17.01 1.18 3.64
C PHE A 434 -15.85 1.96 3.03
N LYS A 435 -16.02 2.55 1.84
CA LYS A 435 -14.96 3.35 1.20
C LYS A 435 -14.54 4.54 2.06
N SER A 436 -15.50 5.20 2.70
CA SER A 436 -15.26 6.38 3.54
C SER A 436 -14.51 5.99 4.81
N LEU A 437 -14.94 4.93 5.50
CA LEU A 437 -14.25 4.40 6.68
C LEU A 437 -12.86 3.87 6.33
N ALA A 438 -12.74 3.04 5.28
CA ALA A 438 -11.49 2.45 4.86
C ALA A 438 -10.45 3.53 4.53
N ALA A 439 -10.83 4.60 3.82
CA ALA A 439 -9.90 5.69 3.54
C ALA A 439 -9.27 6.29 4.81
N GLU A 440 -10.04 6.45 5.88
CA GLU A 440 -9.54 6.99 7.15
C GLU A 440 -8.76 5.95 7.96
N MET A 441 -9.28 4.72 8.05
CA MET A 441 -8.60 3.65 8.77
C MET A 441 -7.27 3.27 8.12
N GLU A 442 -7.15 3.31 6.79
CA GLU A 442 -5.88 3.06 6.09
C GLU A 442 -4.80 4.10 6.42
N ARG A 443 -5.17 5.35 6.74
CA ARG A 443 -4.20 6.38 7.20
C ARG A 443 -3.65 6.06 8.59
N ILE A 444 -4.51 5.53 9.47
CA ILE A 444 -4.19 5.18 10.85
C ILE A 444 -3.44 3.83 10.90
N ALA A 445 -3.85 2.88 10.06
CA ALA A 445 -3.45 1.48 10.12
C ALA A 445 -2.32 1.11 9.14
N PHE A 446 -2.19 1.78 8.00
CA PHE A 446 -1.25 1.38 6.95
C PHE A 446 -0.33 2.52 6.52
N GLY A 447 -0.03 3.44 7.44
CA GLY A 447 0.96 4.50 7.22
C GLY A 447 2.40 3.99 7.05
N PRO A 448 3.34 4.92 6.87
CA PRO A 448 4.74 4.57 6.64
C PRO A 448 5.37 3.93 7.89
N PRO A 449 6.54 3.28 7.72
CA PRO A 449 7.42 2.93 8.83
C PRO A 449 7.68 4.16 9.72
N ALA A 450 7.83 3.94 11.03
CA ALA A 450 8.14 5.02 11.97
C ALA A 450 9.45 5.75 11.60
N GLU A 451 10.43 5.05 11.02
CA GLU A 451 11.65 5.68 10.47
C GLU A 451 11.32 6.72 9.40
N ASN A 452 10.47 6.39 8.43
CA ASN A 452 10.13 7.31 7.35
C ASN A 452 9.28 8.47 7.86
N LEU A 453 8.37 8.24 8.79
CA LEU A 453 7.60 9.34 9.38
C LEU A 453 8.50 10.28 10.21
N GLY A 454 9.47 9.73 10.93
CA GLY A 454 10.51 10.49 11.62
C GLY A 454 11.34 11.35 10.65
N ARG A 455 11.74 10.80 9.50
CA ARG A 455 12.39 11.57 8.42
C ARG A 455 11.52 12.71 7.91
N ILE A 456 10.23 12.48 7.70
CA ILE A 456 9.29 13.55 7.29
C ILE A 456 9.20 14.65 8.36
N LEU A 457 9.16 14.29 9.64
CA LEU A 457 9.19 15.25 10.75
C LEU A 457 10.51 16.05 10.76
N ALA A 458 11.66 15.42 10.51
CA ALA A 458 12.94 16.11 10.39
C ALA A 458 12.95 17.13 9.23
N LEU A 459 12.31 16.80 8.11
CA LEU A 459 12.14 17.73 6.98
C LEU A 459 11.21 18.91 7.30
N ILE A 460 10.24 18.71 8.19
CA ILE A 460 9.38 19.79 8.71
C ILE A 460 10.20 20.68 9.66
N ASP A 461 10.99 20.08 10.55
CA ASP A 461 11.76 20.80 11.57
C ASP A 461 12.87 21.67 10.98
N CYS A 462 13.56 21.18 9.94
CA CYS A 462 14.53 21.98 9.19
C CYS A 462 13.87 22.96 8.20
N GLY A 463 12.55 22.91 8.06
CA GLY A 463 11.76 23.85 7.27
C GLY A 463 11.71 23.58 5.77
N ILE A 464 12.18 22.45 5.26
CA ILE A 464 12.02 22.08 3.83
C ILE A 464 10.55 21.79 3.53
N VAL A 465 9.86 21.08 4.43
CA VAL A 465 8.43 20.80 4.32
C VAL A 465 7.65 21.83 5.12
N ASP A 466 6.68 22.47 4.49
CA ASP A 466 5.81 23.47 5.13
C ASP A 466 4.34 23.06 5.00
N LEU A 467 3.72 22.73 6.13
CA LEU A 467 2.35 22.22 6.19
C LEU A 467 1.27 23.32 6.23
N ARG A 468 1.61 24.61 6.08
CA ARG A 468 0.62 25.71 6.11
C ARG A 468 -0.53 25.51 5.12
N PHE A 469 -0.30 24.81 4.02
CA PHE A 469 -1.30 24.53 2.97
C PHE A 469 -1.83 23.08 3.00
N ILE A 470 -1.65 22.35 4.09
CA ILE A 470 -1.97 20.92 4.14
C ILE A 470 -3.45 20.60 3.93
N ALA A 471 -4.30 21.56 4.27
CA ALA A 471 -5.76 21.48 4.29
C ALA A 471 -6.38 22.71 3.61
N ASP A 472 -7.61 22.54 3.10
CA ASP A 472 -8.43 23.63 2.52
C ASP A 472 -7.68 24.53 1.53
N SER A 473 -6.75 23.93 0.79
CA SER A 473 -5.84 24.64 -0.10
C SER A 473 -6.09 24.30 -1.55
N SER A 474 -5.81 25.25 -2.42
CA SER A 474 -5.90 25.09 -3.86
C SER A 474 -4.70 25.71 -4.56
N VAL A 475 -4.38 25.14 -5.71
CA VAL A 475 -3.39 25.70 -6.63
C VAL A 475 -4.15 26.35 -7.78
N HIS A 476 -3.76 27.57 -8.11
CA HIS A 476 -4.38 28.34 -9.18
C HIS A 476 -3.37 29.29 -9.83
N HIS A 477 -3.67 29.72 -11.05
CA HIS A 477 -2.82 30.61 -11.82
C HIS A 477 -3.44 32.00 -11.92
N VAL A 478 -2.76 33.02 -11.43
CA VAL A 478 -3.23 34.42 -11.39
C VAL A 478 -2.14 35.32 -11.97
N ALA A 479 -2.50 36.15 -12.94
CA ALA A 479 -1.61 37.15 -13.54
C ALA A 479 -0.24 36.64 -14.05
N GLY A 480 -0.16 35.37 -14.47
CA GLY A 480 1.09 34.77 -14.97
C GLY A 480 1.90 34.01 -13.92
N GLU A 481 1.46 34.04 -12.65
CA GLU A 481 2.11 33.33 -11.55
C GLU A 481 1.24 32.15 -11.08
N LEU A 482 1.92 31.07 -10.68
CA LEU A 482 1.27 29.93 -10.05
C LEU A 482 1.33 30.11 -8.54
N LEU A 483 0.16 30.02 -7.88
CA LEU A 483 0.04 30.24 -6.45
C LEU A 483 -0.55 29.00 -5.78
N ILE A 484 -0.09 28.70 -4.57
CA ILE A 484 -0.82 27.88 -3.60
C ILE A 484 -1.43 28.80 -2.56
N SER A 485 -2.70 28.56 -2.24
CA SER A 485 -3.44 29.42 -1.29
C SER A 485 -4.38 28.60 -0.42
N ASN A 486 -4.61 29.11 0.78
CA ASN A 486 -5.74 28.76 1.63
C ASN A 486 -6.49 30.03 2.03
N ARG A 487 -7.35 29.97 3.05
CA ARG A 487 -8.12 31.15 3.52
C ARG A 487 -7.26 32.24 4.16
N CYS A 488 -6.07 31.91 4.64
CA CYS A 488 -5.24 32.75 5.49
C CYS A 488 -3.95 33.25 4.80
N ASP A 489 -3.48 32.55 3.78
CA ASP A 489 -2.19 32.81 3.15
C ASP A 489 -2.18 32.42 1.67
N SER A 490 -1.23 32.99 0.93
CA SER A 490 -0.94 32.67 -0.47
C SER A 490 0.56 32.78 -0.73
N LYS A 491 1.12 31.79 -1.43
CA LYS A 491 2.54 31.74 -1.79
C LYS A 491 2.73 31.43 -3.27
N PRO A 492 3.70 32.08 -3.94
CA PRO A 492 4.08 31.67 -5.28
C PRO A 492 4.82 30.34 -5.23
N ILE A 493 4.51 29.50 -6.22
CA ILE A 493 5.14 28.21 -6.45
C ILE A 493 5.61 28.13 -7.90
N ASP A 494 6.62 27.30 -8.15
CA ASP A 494 7.19 27.16 -9.48
C ASP A 494 6.52 26.01 -10.24
N LEU A 495 6.10 24.97 -9.51
CA LEU A 495 5.45 23.77 -10.05
C LEU A 495 4.54 23.05 -9.05
N CYS A 496 3.66 22.20 -9.58
CA CYS A 496 2.78 21.33 -8.82
C CYS A 496 3.03 19.85 -9.19
N ILE A 497 3.19 18.99 -8.19
CA ILE A 497 3.29 17.54 -8.34
C ILE A 497 1.96 16.91 -7.93
N ASN A 498 1.44 15.99 -8.73
CA ASN A 498 0.31 15.16 -8.36
C ASN A 498 0.80 13.81 -7.79
N ALA A 499 0.74 13.69 -6.46
CA ALA A 499 1.10 12.49 -5.70
C ALA A 499 -0.13 11.64 -5.30
N VAL A 500 -1.24 11.75 -6.03
CA VAL A 500 -2.46 10.94 -5.83
C VAL A 500 -2.49 9.81 -6.86
N ILE A 501 -2.62 8.57 -6.39
CA ILE A 501 -2.64 7.32 -7.19
C ILE A 501 -3.99 6.62 -7.12
#